data_AF-A0A137SNH4-F1
#
_entry.id   AF-A0A137SNH4-F1
#
_cell.length_a   1.000
_cell.length_b   1.000
_cell.length_c   1.000
_cell.angle_alpha   90.00
_cell.angle_beta   90.00
_cell.angle_gamma   90.00
#
_symmetry.space_group_name_H-M   'P 1'
#
loop_
_entity.id
_entity.type
_entity.pdbx_description
1 polymer ?
#
loop_
_entity_poly.entity_id
_entity_poly.type
_entity_poly.pdbx_seq_one_letter_code
_entity_poly.pdbx_strand_id
1 'polypeptide(L)'
;MKRFWKDSMKEIGKILGLCWALAFFVFIVLVLAAGMVELPDFALSYVDKFQYLFTSFLTSYWFIAFFIAGWLFITYSFAKESGWRSLAVKFRYDFNLSKNEKFITGSGYIGKRYSNGTLQCYANNQGLFLKMLLPFRFGSKNLFIPWHDIASITEEYSVFFAGYPRFIKKIVSIISRQTYLNIKLKDFPEQIITVNSAGIKNEIPTNLR
;
A
#
# COMPACT_ATOMS: atom_id res chain seq x y z
N MET A 1 -35.13 2.70 2.59
CA MET A 1 -34.87 1.40 3.25
C MET A 1 -33.40 0.94 3.12
N LYS A 2 -32.80 0.76 1.93
CA LYS A 2 -31.38 0.34 1.77
C LYS A 2 -30.33 1.24 2.46
N ARG A 3 -30.57 2.55 2.53
CA ARG A 3 -29.64 3.53 3.15
C ARG A 3 -29.62 3.40 4.68
N PHE A 4 -30.79 3.23 5.29
CA PHE A 4 -30.94 3.01 6.74
C PHE A 4 -30.18 1.76 7.21
N TRP A 5 -30.34 0.62 6.54
CA TRP A 5 -29.61 -0.61 6.85
C TRP A 5 -28.09 -0.47 6.71
N LYS A 6 -27.62 0.28 5.71
CA LYS A 6 -26.19 0.54 5.51
C LYS A 6 -25.61 1.37 6.66
N ASP A 7 -26.34 2.38 7.11
CA ASP A 7 -25.90 3.27 8.18
C ASP A 7 -25.93 2.54 9.53
N SER A 8 -26.97 1.74 9.81
CA SER A 8 -27.04 0.90 11.02
C SER A 8 -25.91 -0.14 11.09
N MET A 9 -25.61 -0.84 9.99
CA MET A 9 -24.52 -1.83 9.96
C MET A 9 -23.15 -1.20 10.22
N LYS A 10 -22.94 0.04 9.76
CA LYS A 10 -21.70 0.78 10.02
C LYS A 10 -21.56 1.14 11.49
N GLU A 11 -22.61 1.62 12.14
CA GLU A 11 -22.57 1.97 13.57
C GLU A 11 -22.42 0.73 14.47
N ILE A 12 -23.13 -0.36 14.15
CA ILE A 12 -22.97 -1.65 14.83
C ILE A 12 -21.52 -2.13 14.77
N GLY A 13 -20.90 -2.07 13.58
CA GLY A 13 -19.50 -2.46 13.41
C GLY A 13 -18.53 -1.61 14.24
N LYS A 14 -18.78 -0.32 14.39
CA LYS A 14 -17.95 0.55 15.25
C LYS A 14 -18.06 0.18 16.72
N ILE A 15 -19.29 -0.06 17.21
CA ILE A 15 -19.52 -0.42 18.62
C ILE A 15 -18.87 -1.77 18.92
N LEU A 16 -19.09 -2.77 18.07
CA LEU A 16 -18.43 -4.08 18.18
C LEU A 16 -16.90 -3.95 18.18
N GLY A 17 -16.36 -3.14 17.26
CA GLY A 17 -14.92 -2.88 17.19
C GLY A 17 -14.38 -2.21 18.45
N LEU A 18 -15.12 -1.26 19.03
CA LEU A 18 -14.73 -0.57 20.25
C LEU A 18 -14.79 -1.48 21.48
N CYS A 19 -15.86 -2.28 21.60
CA CYS A 19 -15.97 -3.30 22.64
C CYS A 19 -14.82 -4.32 22.56
N TRP A 20 -14.49 -4.78 21.35
CA TRP A 20 -13.38 -5.70 21.14
C TRP A 20 -12.03 -5.04 21.49
N ALA A 21 -11.81 -3.79 21.08
CA ALA A 21 -10.58 -3.06 21.38
C ALA A 21 -10.38 -2.84 22.88
N LEU A 22 -11.45 -2.51 23.61
CA LEU A 22 -11.41 -2.38 25.06
C LEU A 22 -11.09 -3.72 25.74
N ALA A 23 -11.75 -4.80 25.33
CA ALA A 23 -11.48 -6.14 25.85
C ALA A 23 -10.02 -6.58 25.62
N PHE A 24 -9.51 -6.34 24.40
CA PHE A 24 -8.12 -6.62 24.05
C PHE A 24 -7.13 -5.75 24.85
N PHE A 25 -7.43 -4.47 25.04
CA PHE A 25 -6.60 -3.57 25.83
C PHE A 25 -6.55 -4.01 27.31
N VAL A 26 -7.69 -4.34 27.91
CA VAL A 26 -7.76 -4.88 29.28
C VAL A 26 -6.95 -6.18 29.38
N PHE A 27 -7.04 -7.06 28.38
CA PHE A 27 -6.22 -8.27 28.33
C PHE A 27 -4.72 -7.95 28.34
N ILE A 28 -4.24 -7.03 27.49
CA ILE A 28 -2.82 -6.65 27.45
C ILE A 28 -2.36 -6.05 28.80
N VAL A 29 -3.15 -5.17 29.40
CA VAL A 29 -2.83 -4.56 30.69
C VAL A 29 -2.72 -5.63 31.78
N LEU A 30 -3.66 -6.58 31.82
CA LEU A 30 -3.64 -7.65 32.81
C LEU A 30 -2.46 -8.61 32.59
N VAL A 31 -2.14 -8.97 31.35
CA VAL A 31 -0.96 -9.81 31.05
C VAL A 31 0.34 -9.13 31.50
N LEU A 32 0.49 -7.83 31.26
CA LEU A 32 1.65 -7.07 31.72
C LEU A 32 1.68 -6.94 33.25
N ALA A 33 0.53 -6.71 33.88
CA ALA A 33 0.41 -6.57 35.32
C ALA A 33 0.71 -7.89 36.06
N ALA A 34 0.34 -9.05 35.48
CA ALA A 34 0.63 -10.37 36.04
C ALA A 34 2.13 -10.62 36.25
N GLY A 35 2.99 -9.98 35.45
CA GLY A 35 4.45 -10.05 35.58
C GLY A 35 5.03 -9.13 36.66
N MET A 36 4.21 -8.24 37.24
CA MET A 36 4.64 -7.21 38.20
C MET A 36 3.95 -7.31 39.56
N VAL A 37 2.69 -7.76 39.60
CA VAL A 37 1.84 -7.79 40.79
C VAL A 37 0.98 -9.05 40.78
N GLU A 38 0.68 -9.59 41.97
CA GLU A 38 -0.30 -10.67 42.12
C GLU A 38 -1.70 -10.18 41.73
N LEU A 39 -2.31 -10.87 40.76
CA LEU A 39 -3.63 -10.51 40.25
C LEU A 39 -4.74 -11.28 41.00
N PRO A 40 -5.93 -10.66 41.18
CA PRO A 40 -7.10 -11.37 41.68
C PRO A 40 -7.53 -12.52 40.75
N ASP A 41 -8.14 -13.55 41.32
CA ASP A 41 -8.58 -14.75 40.59
C ASP A 41 -9.49 -14.45 39.39
N PHE A 42 -10.37 -13.45 39.50
CA PHE A 42 -11.25 -13.07 38.38
C PHE A 42 -10.46 -12.52 37.19
N ALA A 43 -9.35 -11.82 37.45
CA ALA A 43 -8.50 -11.22 36.41
C ALA A 43 -7.67 -12.29 35.72
N LEU A 44 -7.14 -13.26 36.47
CA LEU A 44 -6.48 -14.44 35.93
C LEU A 44 -7.45 -15.27 35.07
N SER A 45 -8.67 -15.52 35.56
CA SER A 45 -9.71 -16.23 34.81
C SER A 45 -10.09 -15.52 33.50
N TYR A 46 -10.13 -14.19 33.51
CA TYR A 46 -10.35 -13.41 32.30
C TYR A 46 -9.22 -13.58 31.28
N VAL A 47 -7.96 -13.45 31.73
CA VAL A 47 -6.77 -13.62 30.88
C VAL A 47 -6.75 -15.02 30.26
N ASP A 48 -6.96 -16.07 31.04
CA ASP A 48 -6.96 -17.45 30.56
C ASP A 48 -8.05 -17.71 29.52
N LYS A 49 -9.28 -17.28 29.79
CA LYS A 49 -10.39 -17.43 28.85
C LYS A 49 -10.16 -16.65 27.56
N PHE A 50 -9.67 -15.42 27.68
CA PHE A 50 -9.37 -14.58 26.53
C PHE A 50 -8.26 -15.22 25.69
N GLN A 51 -7.17 -15.66 26.31
CA GLN A 51 -6.07 -16.33 25.64
C GLN A 51 -6.54 -17.61 24.95
N TYR A 52 -7.32 -18.46 25.63
CA TYR A 52 -7.88 -19.67 25.04
C TYR A 52 -8.73 -19.38 23.79
N LEU A 53 -9.68 -18.46 23.89
CA LEU A 53 -10.55 -18.08 22.76
C LEU A 53 -9.73 -17.46 21.62
N PHE A 54 -8.78 -16.59 21.94
CA PHE A 54 -7.93 -15.95 20.96
C PHE A 54 -7.04 -16.95 20.23
N THR A 55 -6.37 -17.85 20.96
CA THR A 55 -5.55 -18.91 20.37
C THR A 55 -6.39 -19.89 19.56
N SER A 56 -7.58 -20.27 20.05
CA SER A 56 -8.50 -21.12 19.29
C SER A 56 -8.96 -20.44 18.00
N PHE A 57 -9.19 -19.13 18.02
CA PHE A 57 -9.51 -18.38 16.82
C PHE A 57 -8.33 -18.33 15.84
N LEU A 58 -7.13 -17.95 16.31
CA LEU A 58 -5.93 -17.84 15.48
C LEU A 58 -5.50 -19.18 14.84
N THR A 59 -5.73 -20.30 15.54
CA THR A 59 -5.42 -21.64 15.02
C THR A 59 -6.54 -22.23 14.15
N SER A 60 -7.71 -21.58 14.11
CA SER A 60 -8.85 -22.03 13.30
C SER A 60 -8.67 -21.70 11.81
N TYR A 61 -9.23 -22.55 10.95
CA TYR A 61 -9.38 -22.25 9.51
C TYR A 61 -10.17 -20.97 9.24
N TRP A 62 -11.04 -20.56 10.17
CA TRP A 62 -11.75 -19.28 10.08
C TRP A 62 -10.80 -18.09 10.07
N PHE A 63 -9.73 -18.11 10.87
CA PHE A 63 -8.74 -17.04 10.84
C PHE A 63 -8.08 -16.94 9.47
N ILE A 64 -7.71 -18.06 8.86
CA ILE A 64 -7.11 -18.08 7.51
C ILE A 64 -8.09 -17.47 6.49
N ALA A 65 -9.37 -17.85 6.54
CA ALA A 65 -10.39 -17.31 5.64
C ALA A 65 -10.59 -15.79 5.83
N PHE A 66 -10.71 -15.32 7.08
CA PHE A 66 -10.83 -13.90 7.40
C PHE A 66 -9.58 -13.11 7.00
N PHE A 67 -8.39 -13.68 7.22
CA PHE A 67 -7.13 -13.08 6.84
C PHE A 67 -7.03 -12.91 5.32
N ILE A 68 -7.33 -13.94 4.54
CA ILE A 68 -7.33 -13.86 3.06
C ILE A 68 -8.36 -12.83 2.59
N ALA A 69 -9.59 -12.90 3.08
CA ALA A 69 -10.65 -11.97 2.68
C ALA A 69 -10.29 -10.51 3.03
N GLY A 70 -9.78 -10.27 4.25
CA GLY A 70 -9.32 -8.97 4.70
C GLY A 70 -8.15 -8.46 3.87
N TRP A 71 -7.17 -9.31 3.59
CA TRP A 71 -6.02 -8.98 2.75
C TRP A 71 -6.44 -8.56 1.33
N LEU A 72 -7.32 -9.34 0.70
CA LEU A 72 -7.87 -9.03 -0.62
C LEU A 72 -8.67 -7.72 -0.61
N PHE A 73 -9.46 -7.48 0.42
CA PHE A 73 -10.22 -6.24 0.58
C PHE A 73 -9.31 -5.02 0.72
N ILE A 74 -8.27 -5.12 1.55
CA ILE A 74 -7.30 -4.05 1.78
C ILE A 74 -6.55 -3.73 0.49
N THR A 75 -5.94 -4.74 -0.14
CA THR A 75 -5.19 -4.56 -1.41
C THR A 75 -6.06 -3.99 -2.53
N TYR A 76 -7.30 -4.46 -2.65
CA TYR A 76 -8.27 -3.91 -3.60
C TYR A 76 -8.60 -2.43 -3.32
N SER A 77 -8.78 -2.07 -2.04
CA SER A 77 -9.06 -0.69 -1.63
C SER A 77 -7.88 0.22 -1.90
N PHE A 78 -6.65 -0.24 -1.64
CA PHE A 78 -5.42 0.47 -2.00
C PHE A 78 -5.33 0.75 -3.51
N ALA A 79 -5.63 -0.23 -4.36
CA ALA A 79 -5.62 -0.06 -5.81
C ALA A 79 -6.67 0.95 -6.30
N LYS A 80 -7.82 1.02 -5.63
CA LYS A 80 -8.88 1.99 -5.95
C LYS A 80 -8.49 3.40 -5.53
N GLU A 81 -8.00 3.57 -4.30
CA GLU A 81 -7.71 4.89 -3.73
C GLU A 81 -6.43 5.55 -4.27
N SER A 82 -5.46 4.75 -4.72
CA SER A 82 -4.25 5.24 -5.40
C SER A 82 -4.51 5.80 -6.80
N GLY A 83 -5.65 5.47 -7.42
CA GLY A 83 -5.90 5.76 -8.82
C GLY A 83 -5.32 4.72 -9.78
N TRP A 84 -4.65 3.68 -9.25
CA TRP A 84 -4.11 2.57 -10.05
C TRP A 84 -5.17 1.94 -10.94
N ARG A 85 -6.38 1.73 -10.40
CA ARG A 85 -7.48 1.16 -11.19
C ARG A 85 -7.85 2.03 -12.39
N SER A 86 -7.77 3.35 -12.27
CA SER A 86 -8.02 4.29 -13.38
C SER A 86 -6.93 4.19 -14.44
N LEU A 87 -5.66 4.08 -14.04
CA LEU A 87 -4.55 3.81 -14.98
C LEU A 87 -4.75 2.47 -15.69
N ALA A 88 -5.19 1.45 -14.95
CA ALA A 88 -5.48 0.12 -15.49
C ALA A 88 -6.70 0.07 -16.42
N VAL A 89 -7.46 1.15 -16.61
CA VAL A 89 -8.46 1.20 -17.68
C VAL A 89 -7.79 1.44 -19.03
N LYS A 90 -6.78 2.32 -19.07
CA LYS A 90 -6.09 2.73 -20.31
C LYS A 90 -4.81 1.94 -20.58
N PHE A 91 -3.97 1.79 -19.56
CA PHE A 91 -2.61 1.28 -19.66
C PHE A 91 -2.48 -0.20 -19.27
N ARG A 92 -3.60 -0.93 -19.18
CA ARG A 92 -3.55 -2.33 -18.76
C ARG A 92 -2.71 -3.15 -19.73
N TYR A 93 -1.76 -3.89 -19.16
CA TYR A 93 -0.92 -4.81 -19.89
C TYR A 93 -1.16 -6.23 -19.40
N ASP A 94 -1.85 -7.03 -20.21
CA ASP A 94 -2.20 -8.43 -19.87
C ASP A 94 -1.18 -9.45 -20.40
N PHE A 95 -0.19 -9.03 -21.21
CA PHE A 95 0.80 -9.94 -21.79
C PHE A 95 1.89 -10.34 -20.79
N ASN A 96 2.30 -11.61 -20.90
CA ASN A 96 3.44 -12.14 -20.16
C ASN A 96 4.71 -11.42 -20.59
N LEU A 97 5.15 -10.50 -19.71
CA LEU A 97 6.50 -9.96 -19.67
C LEU A 97 7.50 -11.10 -19.86
N SER A 98 8.44 -10.92 -20.78
CA SER A 98 9.41 -11.97 -21.11
C SER A 98 10.23 -12.30 -19.85
N LYS A 99 10.58 -13.58 -19.67
CA LYS A 99 11.28 -14.09 -18.46
C LYS A 99 12.61 -13.38 -18.13
N ASN A 100 13.14 -12.55 -19.04
CA ASN A 100 14.45 -11.91 -18.94
C ASN A 100 14.40 -10.42 -18.55
N GLU A 101 13.23 -9.86 -18.27
CA GLU A 101 13.10 -8.44 -17.90
C GLU A 101 13.47 -8.21 -16.42
N LYS A 102 14.51 -7.41 -16.18
CA LYS A 102 14.98 -7.07 -14.83
C LYS A 102 14.12 -5.95 -14.25
N PHE A 103 13.08 -6.34 -13.53
CA PHE A 103 12.28 -5.41 -12.74
C PHE A 103 13.02 -4.91 -11.51
N ILE A 104 12.98 -3.60 -11.32
CA ILE A 104 13.60 -2.95 -10.17
C ILE A 104 12.51 -2.64 -9.18
N THR A 105 12.64 -3.20 -7.99
CA THR A 105 11.72 -2.96 -6.89
C THR A 105 12.13 -1.67 -6.19
N GLY A 106 11.18 -0.77 -6.02
CA GLY A 106 11.42 0.53 -5.42
C GLY A 106 10.19 1.03 -4.68
N SER A 107 10.36 2.23 -4.14
CA SER A 107 9.28 2.99 -3.52
C SER A 107 8.80 4.08 -4.46
N GLY A 108 7.52 4.44 -4.35
CA GLY A 108 6.92 5.35 -5.31
C GLY A 108 5.56 5.88 -4.93
N TYR A 109 5.16 6.97 -5.57
CA TYR A 109 3.78 7.46 -5.53
C TYR A 109 3.03 7.00 -6.75
N ILE A 110 1.77 6.65 -6.55
CA ILE A 110 0.79 6.57 -7.62
C ILE A 110 -0.41 7.38 -7.14
N GLY A 111 -0.63 8.51 -7.82
CA GLY A 111 -1.55 9.54 -7.37
C GLY A 111 -1.14 10.05 -5.99
N LYS A 112 -2.04 9.91 -5.00
CA LYS A 112 -1.83 10.38 -3.62
C LYS A 112 -1.32 9.30 -2.66
N ARG A 113 -1.08 8.07 -3.12
CA ARG A 113 -0.74 6.93 -2.26
C ARG A 113 0.72 6.53 -2.43
N TYR A 114 1.41 6.41 -1.29
CA TYR A 114 2.77 5.89 -1.22
C TYR A 114 2.77 4.37 -1.30
N SER A 115 3.63 3.81 -2.13
CA SER A 115 3.92 2.38 -2.21
C SER A 115 5.38 2.19 -1.77
N ASN A 116 5.60 1.67 -0.57
CA ASN A 116 6.95 1.48 -0.02
C ASN A 116 7.49 0.10 -0.42
N GLY A 117 8.54 0.05 -1.24
CA GLY A 117 9.26 -1.19 -1.60
C GLY A 117 8.43 -2.26 -2.30
N THR A 118 7.25 -1.90 -2.82
CA THR A 118 6.27 -2.82 -3.41
C THR A 118 6.04 -2.55 -4.88
N LEU A 119 6.47 -1.39 -5.38
CA LEU A 119 6.36 -1.01 -6.77
C LEU A 119 7.55 -1.56 -7.54
N GLN A 120 7.29 -2.36 -8.56
CA GLN A 120 8.31 -2.82 -9.48
C GLN A 120 8.16 -2.10 -10.81
N CYS A 121 9.28 -1.61 -11.31
CA CYS A 121 9.36 -0.83 -12.53
C CYS A 121 10.40 -1.41 -13.48
N TYR A 122 10.13 -1.29 -14.78
CA TYR A 122 11.02 -1.68 -15.87
C TYR A 122 10.75 -0.73 -17.04
N ALA A 123 11.78 -0.33 -17.76
CA ALA A 123 11.65 0.55 -18.91
C ALA A 123 12.34 -0.07 -20.12
N ASN A 124 11.80 0.21 -21.32
CA ASN A 124 12.40 -0.18 -22.58
C ASN A 124 12.19 0.95 -23.62
N ASN A 125 12.65 0.74 -24.85
CA ASN A 125 12.47 1.69 -25.95
C ASN A 125 11.01 2.06 -26.28
N GLN A 126 10.02 1.27 -25.85
CA GLN A 126 8.60 1.49 -26.15
C GLN A 126 7.88 2.25 -25.02
N GLY A 127 8.27 2.03 -23.76
CA GLY A 127 7.62 2.66 -22.63
C GLY A 127 8.08 2.15 -21.26
N LEU A 128 7.29 2.48 -20.26
CA LEU A 128 7.48 2.14 -18.86
C LEU A 128 6.47 1.08 -18.42
N PHE A 129 6.97 0.00 -17.84
CA PHE A 129 6.20 -1.06 -17.20
C PHE A 129 6.17 -0.88 -15.69
N LEU A 130 4.98 -1.02 -15.11
CA LEU A 130 4.75 -0.96 -13.67
C LEU A 130 3.95 -2.17 -13.21
N LYS A 131 4.40 -2.81 -12.13
CA LYS A 131 3.66 -3.89 -11.46
C LYS A 131 3.85 -3.81 -9.94
N MET A 132 2.87 -4.31 -9.20
CA MET A 132 2.99 -4.48 -7.76
C MET A 132 3.54 -5.88 -7.42
N LEU A 133 4.41 -5.95 -6.42
CA LEU A 133 4.92 -7.21 -5.85
C LEU A 133 3.76 -8.02 -5.24
N LEU A 134 3.82 -9.35 -5.35
CA LEU A 134 2.92 -10.21 -4.57
C LEU A 134 3.27 -10.09 -3.08
N PRO A 135 2.30 -9.93 -2.16
CA PRO A 135 0.86 -10.17 -2.34
C PRO A 135 -0.01 -8.90 -2.52
N PHE A 136 0.59 -7.75 -2.82
CA PHE A 136 -0.10 -6.45 -3.00
C PHE A 136 -0.68 -6.24 -4.42
N ARG A 137 -0.53 -7.22 -5.29
CA ARG A 137 -0.97 -7.18 -6.69
C ARG A 137 -2.50 -7.24 -6.86
N PHE A 138 -3.23 -7.74 -5.87
CA PHE A 138 -4.68 -7.89 -5.99
C PHE A 138 -5.37 -6.53 -6.14
N GLY A 139 -6.11 -6.34 -7.23
CA GLY A 139 -6.70 -5.05 -7.63
C GLY A 139 -5.77 -4.14 -8.46
N SER A 140 -4.47 -4.40 -8.46
CA SER A 140 -3.44 -3.60 -9.14
C SER A 140 -2.91 -4.34 -10.38
N LYS A 141 -3.65 -4.24 -11.49
CA LYS A 141 -3.25 -4.86 -12.77
C LYS A 141 -1.91 -4.29 -13.26
N ASN A 142 -1.13 -5.09 -13.98
CA ASN A 142 0.12 -4.60 -14.56
C ASN A 142 -0.18 -3.47 -15.56
N LEU A 143 0.68 -2.46 -15.56
CA LEU A 143 0.54 -1.29 -16.41
C LEU A 143 1.72 -1.22 -17.38
N PHE A 144 1.44 -0.81 -18.62
CA PHE A 144 2.40 -0.39 -19.60
C PHE A 144 2.03 1.01 -20.10
N ILE A 145 2.92 1.97 -19.86
CA ILE A 145 2.75 3.38 -20.20
C ILE A 145 3.72 3.69 -21.34
N PRO A 146 3.23 3.87 -22.58
CA PRO A 146 4.07 4.27 -23.70
C PRO A 146 4.72 5.64 -23.48
N TRP A 147 5.94 5.84 -24.00
CA TRP A 147 6.63 7.14 -23.86
C TRP A 147 5.83 8.32 -24.43
N HIS A 148 5.05 8.10 -25.49
CA HIS A 148 4.24 9.17 -26.12
C HIS A 148 3.07 9.66 -25.25
N ASP A 149 2.64 8.89 -24.25
CA ASP A 149 1.57 9.26 -23.33
C ASP A 149 2.08 9.95 -22.04
N ILE A 150 3.41 10.05 -21.92
CA ILE A 150 4.08 10.80 -20.84
C ILE A 150 4.22 12.26 -21.26
N ALA A 151 3.81 13.16 -20.38
CA ALA A 151 3.87 14.61 -20.59
C ALA A 151 5.24 15.18 -20.22
N SER A 152 5.80 14.74 -19.09
CA SER A 152 7.09 15.20 -18.58
C SER A 152 7.65 14.21 -17.57
N ILE A 153 8.98 14.09 -17.52
CA ILE A 153 9.70 13.38 -16.45
C ILE A 153 10.60 14.37 -15.73
N THR A 154 10.59 14.35 -14.40
CA THR A 154 11.46 15.20 -13.58
C THR A 154 12.22 14.34 -12.60
N GLU A 155 13.53 14.56 -12.48
CA GLU A 155 14.34 13.88 -11.46
C GLU A 155 14.20 14.57 -10.10
N GLU A 156 13.85 13.80 -9.08
CA GLU A 156 13.80 14.23 -7.68
C GLU A 156 14.74 13.37 -6.83
N TYR A 157 15.43 13.99 -5.88
CA TYR A 157 16.34 13.26 -4.97
C TYR A 157 15.60 12.56 -3.82
N SER A 158 14.26 12.60 -3.77
CA SER A 158 13.47 11.85 -2.79
C SER A 158 11.99 11.75 -3.20
N VAL A 159 11.27 10.83 -2.55
CA VAL A 159 9.82 10.63 -2.74
C VAL A 159 9.05 11.68 -1.90
N PHE A 160 8.99 12.91 -2.40
CA PHE A 160 8.29 13.98 -1.68
C PHE A 160 6.79 14.00 -2.02
N PHE A 161 5.93 13.94 -1.00
CA PHE A 161 4.52 14.31 -1.18
C PHE A 161 4.41 15.80 -1.55
N ALA A 162 3.32 16.17 -2.23
CA ALA A 162 3.00 17.55 -2.63
C ALA A 162 2.97 18.55 -1.45
N GLY A 163 2.83 18.09 -0.20
CA GLY A 163 2.75 18.93 1.00
C GLY A 163 4.05 19.12 1.80
N TYR A 164 5.20 18.60 1.36
CA TYR A 164 6.44 18.73 2.13
C TYR A 164 7.01 20.16 2.13
N PRO A 165 7.39 20.73 3.30
CA PRO A 165 8.04 22.04 3.36
C PRO A 165 9.36 22.09 2.58
N ARG A 166 9.64 23.22 1.92
CA ARG A 166 10.83 23.38 1.06
C ARG A 166 12.16 23.11 1.78
N PHE A 167 12.26 23.44 3.07
CA PHE A 167 13.48 23.25 3.83
C PHE A 167 13.80 21.77 4.08
N ILE A 168 12.78 20.94 4.37
CA ILE A 168 12.97 19.49 4.52
C ILE A 168 13.36 18.87 3.19
N LYS A 169 12.78 19.35 2.07
CA LYS A 169 13.19 18.89 0.74
C LYS A 169 14.68 19.09 0.50
N LYS A 170 15.21 20.26 0.87
CA LYS A 170 16.63 20.60 0.73
C LYS A 170 17.55 19.75 1.61
N ILE A 171 17.12 19.43 2.84
CA ILE A 171 17.90 18.59 3.76
C ILE A 171 17.91 17.14 3.24
N VAL A 172 16.75 16.59 2.89
CA VAL A 172 16.63 15.21 2.42
C VAL A 172 17.35 15.03 1.08
N SER A 173 17.34 16.02 0.18
CA SER A 173 18.09 15.93 -1.09
C SER A 173 19.61 15.87 -0.91
N ILE A 174 20.14 16.41 0.19
CA ILE A 174 21.58 16.35 0.49
C ILE A 174 21.98 14.97 1.03
N ILE A 175 21.09 14.33 1.78
CA ILE A 175 21.36 13.04 2.45
C ILE A 175 20.99 11.84 1.57
N SER A 176 19.93 11.99 0.77
CA SER A 176 19.41 10.90 -0.06
C SER A 176 20.34 10.61 -1.23
N ARG A 177 20.82 9.37 -1.29
CA ARG A 177 21.58 8.83 -2.43
C ARG A 177 20.68 8.24 -3.51
N GLN A 178 19.36 8.21 -3.29
CA GLN A 178 18.41 7.66 -4.25
C GLN A 178 17.77 8.77 -5.07
N THR A 179 17.73 8.56 -6.38
CA THR A 179 17.04 9.44 -7.32
C THR A 179 15.75 8.76 -7.77
N TYR A 180 14.71 9.57 -7.88
CA TYR A 180 13.37 9.17 -8.26
C TYR A 180 12.95 9.96 -9.51
N LEU A 181 12.17 9.33 -10.36
CA LEU A 181 11.56 9.93 -11.54
C LEU A 181 10.11 10.25 -11.22
N ASN A 182 9.77 11.53 -11.27
CA ASN A 182 8.41 12.03 -11.20
C ASN A 182 7.85 12.11 -12.62
N ILE A 183 6.90 11.24 -12.93
CA ILE A 183 6.33 11.04 -14.26
C ILE A 183 4.90 11.56 -14.24
N LYS A 184 4.64 12.53 -15.11
CA LYS A 184 3.29 13.07 -15.34
C LYS A 184 2.73 12.52 -16.64
N LEU A 185 1.48 12.07 -16.61
CA LEU A 185 0.79 11.53 -17.77
C LEU A 185 -0.08 12.61 -18.42
N LYS A 186 -0.21 12.56 -19.75
CA LYS A 186 -1.01 13.53 -20.51
C LYS A 186 -2.49 13.51 -20.12
N ASP A 187 -3.09 12.31 -20.06
CA ASP A 187 -4.53 12.16 -19.78
C ASP A 187 -4.85 12.07 -18.28
N PHE A 188 -3.83 11.99 -17.42
CA PHE A 188 -3.99 11.91 -15.98
C PHE A 188 -3.05 12.89 -15.27
N PRO A 189 -3.23 14.21 -15.46
CA PRO A 189 -2.30 15.23 -14.93
C PRO A 189 -2.26 15.24 -13.39
N GLU A 190 -3.36 14.83 -12.75
CA GLU A 190 -3.47 14.68 -11.29
C GLU A 190 -2.76 13.44 -10.74
N GLN A 191 -2.40 12.49 -11.61
CA GLN A 191 -1.72 11.27 -11.22
C GLN A 191 -0.22 11.41 -11.45
N ILE A 192 0.48 11.71 -10.37
CA ILE A 192 1.94 11.68 -10.33
C ILE A 192 2.38 10.25 -10.06
N ILE A 193 3.25 9.74 -10.93
CA ILE A 193 3.92 8.45 -10.74
C ILE A 193 5.37 8.74 -10.36
N THR A 194 5.75 8.41 -9.14
CA THR A 194 7.15 8.50 -8.70
C THR A 194 7.75 7.12 -8.68
N VAL A 195 8.84 6.87 -9.41
CA VAL A 195 9.55 5.58 -9.41
C VAL A 195 11.03 5.75 -9.16
N ASN A 196 11.70 4.73 -8.65
CA ASN A 196 13.16 4.77 -8.50
C ASN A 196 13.80 4.89 -9.90
N SER A 197 14.77 5.80 -10.06
CA SER A 197 15.43 6.05 -11.34
C SER A 197 16.46 4.98 -11.71
N ALA A 198 16.94 4.23 -10.71
CA ALA A 198 17.99 3.24 -10.86
C ALA A 198 17.58 2.23 -11.93
N GLY A 199 18.44 2.06 -12.94
CA GLY A 199 18.23 1.14 -14.06
C GLY A 199 17.15 1.50 -15.07
N ILE A 200 16.48 2.66 -14.94
CA ILE A 200 15.50 3.17 -15.92
C ILE A 200 16.04 4.38 -16.69
N LYS A 201 16.90 5.19 -16.05
CA LYS A 201 17.37 6.48 -16.57
C LYS A 201 17.91 6.43 -18.01
N ASN A 202 18.58 5.36 -18.38
CA ASN A 202 19.20 5.20 -19.71
C ASN A 202 18.19 4.95 -20.84
N GLU A 203 17.00 4.45 -20.51
CA GLU A 203 15.93 4.12 -21.46
C GLU A 203 15.00 5.31 -21.75
N ILE A 204 15.15 6.41 -21.00
CA ILE A 204 14.30 7.60 -21.12
C ILE A 204 14.67 8.40 -22.38
N PRO A 205 13.72 8.65 -23.29
CA PRO A 205 13.92 9.52 -24.45
C PRO A 205 14.36 10.93 -24.07
N THR A 206 15.33 11.49 -24.79
CA THR A 206 15.92 12.82 -24.50
C THR A 206 14.89 13.95 -24.50
N ASN A 207 13.82 13.84 -25.30
CA ASN A 207 12.75 14.83 -25.38
C ASN A 207 11.79 14.85 -24.17
N LEU A 208 11.93 13.90 -23.25
CA LEU A 208 11.10 13.78 -22.04
C LEU A 208 11.88 14.13 -20.76
N ARG A 209 13.20 14.34 -20.86
CA ARG A 209 14.10 14.70 -19.74
C ARG A 209 14.02 16.18 -19.38
#